data_AF-A0A2E5RZA2-F1
#
_entry.id   AF-A0A2E5RZA2-F1
#
_cell.length_a   1.000
_cell.length_b   1.000
_cell.length_c   1.000
_cell.angle_alpha   90.00
_cell.angle_beta   90.00
_cell.angle_gamma   90.00
#
_symmetry.space_group_name_H-M   'P 1'
#
loop_
_entity.id
_entity.type
_entity.pdbx_description
1 polymer ?
#
loop_
_entity_poly.entity_id
_entity_poly.type
_entity_poly.pdbx_seq_one_letter_code
_entity_poly.pdbx_strand_id
1 'polypeptide(L)'
;MNLRHRDLVPNRERKFKGAGLATGLVLAVLLGILVRWVLHGWFLYPLEIPDQAMAPASDVTLKAGEVVYVSRMFDSQDLKPGTLVVFRHPELEDTRMVRRIVATPGQVIELRDGRIYVDGRRVQETFQEVAYQALTDQRAILSDSAWDQMPPLRLESGQYFLMADNRYSGLDSRFFGPVPENRIQGLIKP
;
A
#
# COMPACT_ATOMS: atom_id res chain seq x y z
N MET A 1 -59.45 8.37 -68.67
CA MET A 1 -59.66 9.17 -67.44
C MET A 1 -58.69 8.64 -66.40
N ASN A 2 -57.65 9.43 -66.14
CA ASN A 2 -56.43 9.11 -65.36
C ASN A 2 -56.69 9.49 -63.90
N LEU A 3 -56.46 8.62 -62.92
CA LEU A 3 -55.96 9.04 -61.61
C LEU A 3 -55.11 7.91 -60.98
N ARG A 4 -53.86 8.26 -60.71
CA ARG A 4 -52.75 7.40 -60.32
C ARG A 4 -52.81 7.03 -58.84
N HIS A 5 -52.50 5.76 -58.57
CA HIS A 5 -51.80 5.35 -57.36
C HIS A 5 -50.51 6.17 -57.22
N ARG A 6 -50.35 6.92 -56.12
CA ARG A 6 -49.17 6.87 -55.25
C ARG A 6 -49.23 7.89 -54.12
N ASP A 7 -48.62 7.45 -53.02
CA ASP A 7 -48.08 8.24 -51.93
C ASP A 7 -49.07 8.79 -50.91
N LEU A 8 -49.14 8.17 -49.73
CA LEU A 8 -49.04 8.86 -48.43
C LEU A 8 -48.77 7.80 -47.33
N VAL A 9 -47.60 7.15 -47.35
CA VAL A 9 -47.04 6.63 -46.09
C VAL A 9 -46.34 7.82 -45.44
N PRO A 10 -46.82 8.38 -44.32
CA PRO A 10 -46.15 9.49 -43.67
C PRO A 10 -44.80 8.98 -43.13
N ASN A 11 -43.72 9.33 -43.84
CA ASN A 11 -42.36 9.14 -43.35
C ASN A 11 -42.13 10.08 -42.18
N ARG A 12 -42.39 9.59 -40.96
CA ARG A 12 -42.14 10.32 -39.73
C ARG A 12 -40.66 10.21 -39.41
N GLU A 13 -39.85 11.07 -40.04
CA GLU A 13 -38.45 11.23 -39.65
C GLU A 13 -38.41 11.56 -38.16
N ARG A 14 -37.93 10.61 -37.35
CA ARG A 14 -37.66 10.86 -35.94
C ARG A 14 -36.51 11.86 -35.89
N LYS A 15 -36.82 13.16 -35.83
CA LYS A 15 -35.85 14.19 -35.47
C LYS A 15 -35.31 13.83 -34.09
N PHE A 16 -34.15 13.16 -34.05
CA PHE A 16 -33.41 12.95 -32.82
C PHE A 16 -33.10 14.33 -32.27
N LYS A 17 -33.81 14.72 -31.21
CA LYS A 17 -33.63 16.02 -30.56
C LYS A 17 -32.24 16.03 -29.93
N GLY A 18 -31.26 16.64 -30.59
CA GLY A 18 -29.86 16.71 -30.13
C GLY A 18 -29.69 17.24 -28.70
N ALA A 19 -30.67 18.00 -28.19
CA ALA A 19 -30.72 18.45 -26.80
C ALA A 19 -30.76 17.30 -25.78
N GLY A 20 -31.42 16.17 -26.08
CA GLY A 20 -31.48 14.99 -25.21
C GLY A 20 -30.18 14.18 -25.20
N LEU A 21 -29.47 14.15 -26.33
CA LEU A 21 -28.15 13.53 -26.43
C LEU A 21 -27.09 14.38 -25.71
N ALA A 22 -27.13 15.71 -25.88
CA ALA A 22 -26.21 16.62 -25.21
C ALA A 22 -26.38 16.62 -23.68
N THR A 23 -27.62 16.65 -23.17
CA THR A 23 -27.88 16.53 -21.72
C THR A 23 -27.45 15.18 -21.17
N GLY A 24 -27.73 14.08 -21.89
CA GLY A 24 -27.24 12.75 -21.51
C GLY A 24 -25.71 12.69 -21.43
N LEU A 25 -25.01 13.29 -22.40
CA LEU A 25 -23.55 13.35 -22.42
C LEU A 25 -23.00 14.18 -21.26
N VAL A 26 -23.59 15.34 -20.97
CA VAL A 26 -23.19 16.19 -19.84
C VAL A 26 -23.37 15.45 -18.52
N LEU A 27 -24.50 14.79 -18.30
CA LEU A 27 -24.75 13.99 -17.09
C LEU A 27 -23.76 12.83 -16.96
N ALA A 28 -23.43 12.15 -18.06
CA ALA A 28 -22.45 11.07 -18.06
C ALA A 28 -21.04 11.57 -17.69
N VAL A 29 -20.62 12.73 -18.23
CA VAL A 29 -19.34 13.37 -17.88
C VAL A 29 -19.32 13.78 -16.40
N LEU A 30 -20.38 14.43 -15.92
CA LEU A 30 -20.50 14.81 -14.50
C LEU A 30 -20.48 13.61 -13.57
N LEU A 31 -21.18 12.53 -13.93
CA LEU A 31 -21.14 11.27 -13.18
C LEU A 31 -19.74 10.66 -13.19
N GLY A 32 -19.03 10.69 -14.32
CA GLY A 32 -17.65 10.22 -14.42
C GLY A 32 -16.69 11.02 -13.53
N ILE A 33 -16.82 12.35 -13.50
CA ILE A 33 -16.05 13.23 -12.60
C ILE A 33 -16.38 12.92 -11.14
N LEU A 34 -17.66 12.77 -10.79
CA LEU A 34 -18.11 12.44 -9.44
C LEU A 34 -17.57 11.09 -8.98
N VAL A 35 -17.71 10.05 -9.82
CA VAL A 35 -17.18 8.70 -9.54
C VAL A 35 -15.68 8.75 -9.38
N ARG A 36 -14.96 9.44 -10.27
CA ARG A 36 -13.51 9.63 -10.12
C ARG A 36 -13.17 10.34 -8.81
N TRP A 37 -13.87 11.41 -8.46
CA TRP A 37 -13.64 12.17 -7.23
C TRP A 37 -13.91 11.35 -5.96
N VAL A 38 -15.00 10.58 -5.93
CA VAL A 38 -15.35 9.67 -4.84
C VAL A 38 -14.32 8.54 -4.69
N LEU A 39 -13.93 7.89 -5.79
CA LEU A 39 -12.97 6.78 -5.77
C LEU A 39 -11.57 7.25 -5.34
N HIS A 40 -11.08 8.37 -5.89
CA HIS A 40 -9.76 8.93 -5.54
C HIS A 40 -9.72 9.61 -4.18
N GLY A 41 -10.81 10.25 -3.77
CA GLY A 41 -10.87 11.05 -2.55
C GLY A 41 -11.02 10.20 -1.29
N TRP A 42 -11.82 9.13 -1.36
CA TRP A 42 -12.23 8.41 -0.15
C TRP A 42 -11.58 7.06 0.09
N PHE A 43 -11.23 6.29 -0.95
CA PHE A 43 -10.97 4.85 -0.74
C PHE A 43 -9.65 4.37 -1.29
N LEU A 44 -9.25 4.80 -2.49
CA LEU A 44 -8.04 4.34 -3.17
C LEU A 44 -7.28 5.53 -3.73
N TYR A 45 -5.99 5.63 -3.43
CA TYR A 45 -5.14 6.66 -4.01
C TYR A 45 -3.86 6.06 -4.58
N PRO A 46 -3.37 6.56 -5.73
CA PRO A 46 -2.08 6.15 -6.24
C PRO A 46 -0.97 6.73 -5.35
N LEU A 47 0.04 5.93 -5.07
CA LEU A 47 1.26 6.33 -4.39
C LEU A 47 2.46 5.85 -5.21
N GLU A 48 3.37 6.77 -5.48
CA GLU A 48 4.70 6.42 -5.99
C GLU A 48 5.56 5.90 -4.84
N ILE A 49 6.18 4.73 -5.02
CA ILE A 49 7.03 4.12 -4.00
C ILE A 49 8.29 4.97 -3.81
N PRO A 50 8.54 5.51 -2.59
CA PRO A 50 9.53 6.55 -2.38
C PRO A 50 10.98 6.03 -2.35
N ASP A 51 11.19 4.76 -1.98
CA ASP A 51 12.51 4.19 -1.74
C ASP A 51 12.63 2.72 -2.16
N GLN A 52 13.86 2.20 -2.17
CA GLN A 52 14.17 0.81 -2.52
C GLN A 52 14.03 -0.15 -1.31
N ALA A 53 13.39 0.30 -0.22
CA ALA A 53 13.30 -0.49 1.01
C ALA A 53 12.46 -1.76 0.85
N MET A 54 11.69 -1.87 -0.24
CA MET A 54 10.82 -3.00 -0.54
C MET A 54 11.28 -3.79 -1.77
N ALA A 55 12.48 -3.49 -2.30
CA ALA A 55 13.03 -4.09 -3.52
C ALA A 55 14.38 -4.80 -3.30
N PRO A 56 14.64 -5.86 -4.09
CA PRO A 56 13.84 -7.08 -4.16
C PRO A 56 14.16 -7.96 -2.94
N ALA A 57 13.20 -8.08 -2.03
CA ALA A 57 13.38 -8.87 -0.82
C ALA A 57 12.05 -9.47 -0.31
N SER A 58 11.05 -9.67 -1.17
CA SER A 58 9.81 -10.41 -0.84
C SER A 58 9.03 -10.88 -2.08
N ASP A 59 7.96 -11.66 -1.87
CA ASP A 59 7.00 -12.11 -2.89
C ASP A 59 6.35 -10.94 -3.66
N VAL A 60 6.29 -9.76 -3.03
CA VAL A 60 5.73 -8.52 -3.59
C VAL A 60 6.85 -7.49 -3.64
N THR A 61 7.59 -7.49 -4.75
CA THR A 61 8.69 -6.54 -4.96
C THR A 61 8.12 -5.19 -5.38
N LEU A 62 8.20 -4.19 -4.50
CA LEU A 62 7.84 -2.81 -4.81
C LEU A 62 9.10 -2.03 -5.17
N LYS A 63 9.21 -1.58 -6.42
CA LYS A 63 10.39 -0.83 -6.90
C LYS A 63 10.20 0.66 -6.67
N ALA A 64 11.27 1.37 -6.32
CA ALA A 64 11.19 2.83 -6.25
C ALA A 64 10.75 3.42 -7.60
N GLY A 65 9.84 4.39 -7.56
CA GLY A 65 9.21 4.99 -8.74
C GLY A 65 8.03 4.21 -9.32
N GLU A 66 7.75 3.00 -8.83
CA GLU A 66 6.53 2.27 -9.19
C GLU A 66 5.30 2.95 -8.55
N VAL A 67 4.19 3.00 -9.29
CA VAL A 67 2.92 3.52 -8.77
C VAL A 67 2.04 2.36 -8.32
N VAL A 68 1.68 2.35 -7.05
CA VAL A 68 0.75 1.38 -6.47
C VAL A 68 -0.53 2.05 -5.98
N TYR A 69 -1.60 1.27 -5.84
CA TYR A 69 -2.84 1.74 -5.25
C TYR A 69 -2.90 1.40 -3.77
N VAL A 70 -3.18 2.42 -2.95
CA VAL A 70 -3.24 2.31 -1.50
C VAL A 70 -4.70 2.41 -1.05
N SER A 71 -5.16 1.39 -0.32
CA SER A 71 -6.48 1.37 0.32
C SER A 71 -6.46 2.16 1.62
N ARG A 72 -7.34 3.15 1.73
CA ARG A 72 -7.63 3.84 3.02
C ARG A 72 -8.65 3.10 3.87
N MET A 73 -9.36 2.15 3.27
CA MET A 73 -10.29 1.29 3.98
C MET A 73 -9.52 0.11 4.57
N PHE A 74 -9.29 0.18 5.87
CA PHE A 74 -8.78 -0.92 6.66
C PHE A 74 -9.27 -0.77 8.10
N ASP A 75 -9.30 -1.88 8.82
CA ASP A 75 -9.45 -1.89 10.27
C ASP A 75 -8.28 -2.63 10.93
N SER A 76 -8.30 -2.73 12.26
CA SER A 76 -7.22 -3.37 13.01
C SER A 76 -7.06 -4.86 12.69
N GLN A 77 -8.07 -5.54 12.10
CA GLN A 77 -7.97 -6.94 11.66
C GLN A 77 -7.16 -7.08 10.36
N ASP A 78 -7.13 -6.04 9.54
CA ASP A 78 -6.28 -5.99 8.36
C ASP A 78 -4.80 -5.71 8.72
N LEU A 79 -4.53 -5.08 9.87
CA LEU A 79 -3.20 -4.73 10.36
C LEU A 79 -2.48 -5.92 11.02
N LYS A 80 -2.32 -7.01 10.25
CA LYS A 80 -1.67 -8.25 10.71
C LYS A 80 -0.23 -8.38 10.19
N PRO A 81 0.60 -9.24 10.83
CA PRO A 81 1.94 -9.52 10.32
C PRO A 81 1.92 -9.93 8.85
N GLY A 82 2.88 -9.42 8.09
CA GLY A 82 2.98 -9.60 6.64
C GLY A 82 2.30 -8.51 5.81
N THR A 83 1.47 -7.65 6.40
CA THR A 83 0.74 -6.61 5.65
C THR A 83 1.65 -5.44 5.27
N LEU A 84 1.56 -4.98 4.01
CA LEU A 84 2.25 -3.79 3.52
C LEU A 84 1.44 -2.54 3.83
N VAL A 85 2.06 -1.60 4.54
CA VAL A 85 1.41 -0.37 4.99
C VAL A 85 2.14 0.87 4.52
N VAL A 86 1.37 1.88 4.19
CA VAL A 86 1.83 3.26 4.00
C VAL A 86 1.61 3.98 5.31
N PHE A 87 2.64 4.61 5.85
CA PHE A 87 2.55 5.36 7.10
C PHE A 87 3.41 6.63 7.03
N ARG A 88 3.12 7.58 7.92
CA ARG A 88 4.01 8.73 8.16
C ARG A 88 5.05 8.37 9.20
N HIS A 89 6.30 8.75 8.97
CA HIS A 89 7.36 8.59 9.95
C HIS A 89 6.91 9.19 11.31
N PRO A 90 7.16 8.50 12.44
CA PRO A 90 6.66 8.94 13.74
C PRO A 90 7.20 10.32 14.15
N GLU A 91 8.44 10.63 13.76
CA GLU A 91 9.11 11.90 14.09
C GLU A 91 9.17 12.92 12.92
N LEU A 92 8.92 12.49 11.67
CA LEU A 92 9.07 13.31 10.47
C LEU A 92 7.75 13.36 9.71
N GLU A 93 6.91 14.36 10.00
CA GLU A 93 5.49 14.36 9.57
C GLU A 93 5.27 14.39 8.06
N ASP A 94 6.22 14.97 7.31
CA ASP A 94 6.15 15.06 5.85
C ASP A 94 6.80 13.86 5.13
N THR A 95 7.31 12.90 5.89
CA THR A 95 7.96 11.70 5.33
C THR A 95 7.00 10.52 5.35
N ARG A 96 6.55 10.11 4.16
CA ARG A 96 5.75 8.89 3.97
C ARG A 96 6.65 7.73 3.59
N MET A 97 6.35 6.55 4.13
CA MET A 97 7.16 5.35 3.96
C MET A 97 6.26 4.14 3.73
N VAL A 98 6.82 3.11 3.09
CA VAL A 98 6.15 1.84 2.84
C VAL A 98 6.94 0.73 3.53
N ARG A 99 6.33 0.03 4.49
CA ARG A 99 6.98 -1.04 5.24
C ARG A 99 6.00 -2.17 5.52
N ARG A 100 6.52 -3.32 5.93
CA ARG A 100 5.74 -4.50 6.29
C ARG A 100 5.54 -4.59 7.80
N ILE A 101 4.33 -4.90 8.24
CA ILE A 101 4.06 -5.20 9.66
C ILE A 101 4.76 -6.52 10.00
N VAL A 102 5.59 -6.51 11.03
CA VAL A 102 6.25 -7.71 11.57
C VAL A 102 5.63 -8.14 12.90
N ALA A 103 5.26 -7.18 13.74
CA ALA A 103 4.58 -7.43 15.02
C ALA A 103 3.48 -6.39 15.27
N THR A 104 2.45 -6.83 15.99
CA THR A 104 1.21 -6.09 16.28
C THR A 104 1.06 -5.78 17.78
N PRO A 105 0.10 -4.93 18.19
CA PRO A 105 -0.08 -4.56 19.59
C PRO A 105 -0.11 -5.76 20.55
N GLY A 106 0.56 -5.62 21.70
CA GLY A 106 0.65 -6.64 22.74
C GLY A 106 1.74 -7.70 22.54
N GLN A 107 2.28 -7.86 21.34
CA GLN A 107 3.36 -8.80 21.06
C GLN A 107 4.71 -8.30 21.57
N VAL A 108 5.64 -9.24 21.78
CA VAL A 108 7.04 -8.94 22.10
C VAL A 108 7.90 -9.20 20.88
N ILE A 109 8.63 -8.19 20.42
CA ILE A 109 9.57 -8.26 19.32
C ILE A 109 11.01 -8.24 19.86
N GLU A 110 11.88 -9.09 19.32
CA GLU A 110 13.29 -9.20 19.71
C GLU A 110 14.14 -9.45 18.46
N LEU A 111 15.34 -8.89 18.39
CA LEU A 111 16.33 -9.22 17.37
C LEU A 111 17.55 -9.86 18.03
N ARG A 112 17.91 -11.06 17.56
CA ARG A 112 19.10 -11.80 18.00
C ARG A 112 19.87 -12.29 16.78
N ASP A 113 21.14 -11.90 16.67
CA ASP A 113 22.04 -12.27 15.57
C ASP A 113 21.40 -12.04 14.19
N GLY A 114 20.79 -10.86 14.00
CA GLY A 114 20.11 -10.47 12.77
C GLY A 114 18.79 -11.19 12.49
N ARG A 115 18.33 -12.06 13.40
CA ARG A 115 17.08 -12.80 13.28
C ARG A 115 16.01 -12.21 14.18
N ILE A 116 14.78 -12.18 13.65
CA ILE A 116 13.63 -11.66 14.38
C ILE A 116 12.90 -12.77 15.11
N TYR A 117 12.48 -12.44 16.32
CA TYR A 117 11.61 -13.25 17.12
C TYR A 117 10.40 -12.43 17.54
N VAL A 118 9.21 -12.98 17.35
CA VAL A 118 7.95 -12.43 17.84
C VAL A 118 7.35 -13.43 18.82
N ASP A 119 7.10 -12.97 20.04
CA ASP A 119 6.65 -13.79 21.17
C ASP A 119 7.54 -15.03 21.38
N GLY A 120 8.86 -14.84 21.21
CA GLY A 120 9.89 -15.88 21.32
C GLY A 120 9.98 -16.85 20.13
N ARG A 121 9.06 -16.77 19.17
CA ARG A 121 9.07 -17.60 17.94
C ARG A 121 9.83 -16.88 16.84
N ARG A 122 10.76 -17.57 16.19
CA ARG A 122 11.48 -17.04 15.03
C ARG A 122 10.47 -16.75 13.92
N VAL A 123 10.45 -15.51 13.42
CA VAL A 123 9.66 -15.17 12.24
C VAL A 123 10.44 -15.70 11.03
N GLN A 124 9.85 -16.68 10.35
CA GLN A 124 10.42 -17.23 9.13
C GLN A 124 9.98 -16.34 7.97
N GLU A 125 10.85 -15.44 7.56
CA GLU A 125 10.57 -14.55 6.44
C GLU A 125 11.43 -15.00 5.25
N THR A 126 10.76 -15.56 4.24
CA THR A 126 11.34 -16.34 3.12
C THR A 126 12.43 -15.59 2.34
N PHE A 127 12.42 -14.27 2.36
CA PHE A 127 13.31 -13.44 1.54
C PHE A 127 14.34 -12.64 2.37
N GLN A 128 14.06 -12.36 3.65
CA GLN A 128 15.04 -11.82 4.58
C GLN A 128 16.22 -12.77 4.76
N GLU A 129 15.98 -14.09 4.77
CA GLU A 129 17.04 -15.08 4.91
C GLU A 129 17.99 -15.11 3.71
N VAL A 130 17.47 -14.91 2.49
CA VAL A 130 18.28 -14.90 1.25
C VAL A 130 19.15 -13.65 1.19
N ALA A 131 18.60 -12.47 1.49
CA ALA A 131 19.37 -11.22 1.51
C ALA A 131 20.39 -11.18 2.66
N TYR A 132 20.06 -11.75 3.83
CA TYR A 132 20.97 -11.84 4.97
C TYR A 132 22.11 -12.84 4.71
N GLN A 133 21.81 -14.03 4.18
CA GLN A 133 22.81 -15.07 3.88
C GLN A 133 23.75 -14.68 2.74
N ALA A 134 23.24 -14.09 1.66
CA ALA A 134 24.07 -13.65 0.52
C ALA A 134 25.12 -12.59 0.90
N LEU A 135 24.94 -11.92 2.04
CA LEU A 135 25.82 -10.85 2.53
C LEU A 135 26.60 -11.21 3.79
N THR A 136 26.34 -12.38 4.41
CA THR A 136 27.07 -12.83 5.61
C THR A 136 28.57 -13.03 5.31
N ASP A 137 28.92 -13.40 4.07
CA ASP A 137 30.31 -13.51 3.61
C ASP A 137 31.08 -12.16 3.62
N GLN A 138 30.40 -11.01 3.73
CA GLN A 138 31.02 -9.68 3.81
C GLN A 138 30.92 -9.00 5.18
N ARG A 139 30.32 -9.64 6.20
CA ARG A 139 29.72 -8.95 7.36
C ARG A 139 30.47 -9.08 8.70
N ALA A 140 31.81 -9.17 8.67
CA ALA A 140 32.60 -9.11 9.90
C ALA A 140 32.59 -7.72 10.61
N ILE A 141 31.94 -6.69 10.05
CA ILE A 141 32.12 -5.28 10.47
C ILE A 141 30.85 -4.67 11.12
N LEU A 142 29.69 -5.34 11.12
CA LEU A 142 28.41 -4.74 11.58
C LEU A 142 27.71 -5.46 12.74
N SER A 143 28.35 -6.46 13.36
CA SER A 143 27.71 -7.46 14.26
C SER A 143 27.11 -6.93 15.57
N ASP A 144 27.28 -5.64 15.89
CA ASP A 144 26.80 -5.02 17.14
C ASP A 144 25.87 -3.81 16.91
N SER A 145 25.30 -3.69 15.71
CA SER A 145 24.38 -2.61 15.38
C SER A 145 22.93 -2.95 15.73
N ALA A 146 22.06 -1.93 15.82
CA ALA A 146 20.60 -2.10 15.95
C ALA A 146 19.97 -2.96 14.83
N TRP A 147 20.73 -3.24 13.76
CA TRP A 147 20.36 -4.17 12.70
C TRP A 147 20.39 -5.64 13.15
N ASP A 148 21.24 -5.99 14.11
CA ASP A 148 21.54 -7.38 14.49
C ASP A 148 21.09 -7.73 15.91
N GLN A 149 21.06 -6.76 16.83
CA GLN A 149 20.66 -6.97 18.22
C GLN A 149 19.65 -5.90 18.68
N MET A 150 18.53 -6.35 19.24
CA MET A 150 17.55 -5.50 19.91
C MET A 150 16.96 -6.27 21.08
N PRO A 151 16.99 -5.72 22.31
CA PRO A 151 16.39 -6.38 23.45
C PRO A 151 14.88 -6.58 23.24
N PRO A 152 14.26 -7.53 23.95
CA PRO A 152 12.82 -7.73 23.86
C PRO A 152 12.04 -6.44 24.14
N LEU A 153 11.22 -6.04 23.18
CA LEU A 153 10.36 -4.87 23.25
C LEU A 153 8.91 -5.32 23.18
N ARG A 154 8.13 -5.04 24.23
CA ARG A 154 6.68 -5.25 24.21
C ARG A 154 5.99 -4.07 23.55
N LEU A 155 5.20 -4.34 22.52
CA LEU A 155 4.39 -3.33 21.85
C LEU A 155 3.17 -2.98 22.70
N GLU A 156 2.96 -1.67 22.91
CA GLU A 156 1.77 -1.17 23.60
C GLU A 156 0.52 -1.28 22.71
N SER A 157 -0.64 -0.93 23.28
CA SER A 157 -1.89 -0.85 22.52
C SER A 157 -1.75 0.14 21.36
N GLY A 158 -2.13 -0.28 20.15
CA GLY A 158 -2.05 0.56 18.95
C GLY A 158 -0.63 0.80 18.42
N GLN A 159 0.40 0.09 18.90
CA GLN A 159 1.75 0.14 18.34
C GLN A 159 2.03 -1.04 17.42
N TYR A 160 2.68 -0.76 16.29
CA TYR A 160 3.09 -1.75 15.30
C TYR A 160 4.60 -1.68 15.08
N PHE A 161 5.25 -2.83 14.91
CA PHE A 161 6.65 -2.87 14.51
C PHE A 161 6.73 -3.10 13.00
N LEU A 162 7.23 -2.09 12.27
CA LEU A 162 7.25 -2.08 10.81
C LEU A 162 8.67 -2.23 10.31
N MET A 163 8.87 -3.09 9.32
CA MET A 163 10.21 -3.38 8.78
C MET A 163 10.26 -3.28 7.27
N ALA A 164 11.42 -2.87 6.77
CA ALA A 164 11.72 -2.93 5.35
C ALA A 164 11.91 -4.40 4.94
N ASP A 165 11.52 -4.76 3.71
CA ASP A 165 11.87 -6.08 3.18
C ASP A 165 13.37 -6.10 2.85
N ASN A 166 13.88 -5.02 2.24
CA ASN A 166 15.30 -4.78 2.07
C ASN A 166 15.90 -4.25 3.38
N ARG A 167 16.31 -5.21 4.20
CA ARG A 167 16.85 -4.97 5.54
C ARG A 167 18.19 -4.26 5.57
N TYR A 168 18.88 -4.04 4.45
CA TYR A 168 20.20 -3.38 4.40
C TYR A 168 20.09 -1.86 4.28
N SER A 169 19.19 -1.37 3.44
CA SER A 169 19.11 0.06 3.10
C SER A 169 17.82 0.73 3.55
N GLY A 170 16.87 -0.04 4.09
CA GLY A 170 15.58 0.49 4.53
C GLY A 170 15.60 0.98 5.98
N LEU A 171 15.41 2.29 6.20
CA LEU A 171 15.08 2.84 7.51
C LEU A 171 13.73 2.27 7.98
N ASP A 172 13.66 1.73 9.19
CA ASP A 172 12.45 1.10 9.74
C ASP A 172 12.41 1.11 11.29
N SER A 173 11.46 0.39 11.91
CA SER A 173 11.22 0.42 13.36
C SER A 173 12.42 0.02 14.23
N ARG A 174 13.47 -0.58 13.66
CA ARG A 174 14.74 -0.79 14.39
C ARG A 174 15.43 0.51 14.78
N PHE A 175 15.18 1.59 14.04
CA PHE A 175 15.84 2.89 14.21
C PHE A 175 14.97 3.90 14.94
N PHE A 176 13.69 3.98 14.56
CA PHE A 176 12.75 4.96 15.11
C PHE A 176 11.73 4.34 16.07
N GLY A 177 11.81 3.04 16.34
CA GLY A 177 10.90 2.33 17.25
C GLY A 177 9.53 2.01 16.66
N PRO A 178 8.56 1.62 17.52
CA PRO A 178 7.21 1.27 17.09
C PRO A 178 6.44 2.45 16.48
N VAL A 179 5.57 2.13 15.53
CA VAL A 179 4.72 3.10 14.84
C VAL A 179 3.30 3.05 15.41
N PRO A 180 2.74 4.18 15.89
CA PRO A 180 1.35 4.26 16.31
C PRO A 180 0.37 4.03 15.15
N GLU A 181 -0.77 3.39 15.43
CA GLU A 181 -1.82 3.07 14.44
C GLU A 181 -2.29 4.30 13.66
N ASN A 182 -2.41 5.45 14.34
CA ASN A 182 -2.85 6.70 13.72
C ASN A 182 -1.86 7.29 12.70
N ARG A 183 -0.62 6.76 12.63
CA ARG A 183 0.36 7.12 11.60
C ARG A 183 0.19 6.27 10.34
N ILE A 184 -0.53 5.14 10.41
CA ILE A 184 -0.83 4.27 9.26
C ILE A 184 -1.93 4.93 8.43
N GLN A 185 -1.63 5.16 7.16
CA GLN A 185 -2.48 5.89 6.22
C GLN A 185 -3.24 4.99 5.25
N GLY A 186 -2.81 3.73 5.12
CA GLY A 186 -3.44 2.78 4.22
C GLY A 186 -2.62 1.53 3.98
N LEU A 187 -3.24 0.57 3.30
CA LEU A 187 -2.64 -0.73 2.99
C LEU A 187 -2.39 -0.84 1.49
N ILE A 188 -1.31 -1.51 1.13
CA ILE A 188 -1.07 -1.96 -0.23
C ILE A 188 -1.60 -3.39 -0.30
N LYS A 189 -2.66 -3.59 -1.07
CA LYS A 189 -3.14 -4.93 -1.39
C LYS A 189 -2.35 -5.44 -2.60
N PRO A 190 -1.76 -6.65 -2.53
CA PRO A 190 -1.09 -7.26 -3.67
C PRO A 190 -2.06 -7.56 -4.82
#